data_AF-A0AAW9LF28-F1
#
_entry.id   AF-A0AAW9LF28-F1
#
_cell.length_a   1.000
_cell.length_b   1.000
_cell.length_c   1.000
_cell.angle_alpha   90.00
_cell.angle_beta   90.00
_cell.angle_gamma   90.00
#
_symmetry.space_group_name_H-M   'P 1'
#
loop_
_entity.id
_entity.type
_entity.pdbx_description
1 polymer ?
#
loop_
_entity_poly.entity_id
_entity_poly.type
_entity_poly.pdbx_seq_one_letter_code
_entity_poly.pdbx_strand_id
1 'polypeptide(L)'
;MTALPRESATTPSLDSLLALLDDGDRRSILRYLLAADDVVPRSALVDHLEHPRMQSNGGTTEHDLAAALHHVHLPMLASADVVEFVADRRGVRYTGGDRLERLLEVTEEMEAGGAPG
;
A
#
# COMPACT_ATOMS: atom_id res chain seq x y z
N MET A 1 25.02 23.21 13.42
CA MET A 1 23.62 22.77 13.27
C MET A 1 23.61 21.25 13.15
N THR A 2 23.70 20.56 14.29
CA THR A 2 23.57 19.10 14.35
C THR A 2 22.11 18.76 14.14
N ALA A 3 21.78 18.02 13.08
CA ALA A 3 20.46 17.43 12.92
C ALA A 3 20.23 16.51 14.12
N LEU A 4 19.18 16.77 14.90
CA LEU A 4 18.76 15.88 15.96
C LEU A 4 18.47 14.50 15.32
N PRO A 5 18.88 13.38 15.93
CA PRO A 5 18.45 12.07 15.49
C PRO A 5 16.92 12.06 15.49
N ARG A 6 16.28 11.59 14.40
CA ARG A 6 14.82 11.44 14.34
C ARG A 6 14.40 10.66 15.59
N GLU A 7 13.66 11.34 16.46
CA GLU A 7 13.18 10.80 17.73
C GLU A 7 12.39 9.52 17.43
N SER A 8 12.85 8.42 18.01
CA SER A 8 12.30 7.05 17.99
C SER A 8 11.11 6.83 17.06
N ALA A 9 11.36 6.39 15.83
CA ALA A 9 10.32 5.76 15.00
C ALA A 9 9.76 4.58 15.83
N THR A 10 8.58 4.76 16.41
CA THR A 10 7.94 3.72 17.20
C THR A 10 7.54 2.65 16.21
N THR A 11 8.19 1.48 16.28
CA THR A 11 7.83 0.34 15.43
C THR A 11 6.32 0.12 15.51
N PRO A 12 5.59 0.11 14.38
CA PRO A 12 4.14 -0.04 14.40
C PRO A 12 3.75 -1.32 15.15
N SER A 13 2.69 -1.25 15.96
CA SER A 13 2.19 -2.43 16.69
C SER A 13 1.71 -3.51 15.71
N LEU A 14 1.57 -4.74 16.19
CA LEU A 14 1.02 -5.81 15.34
C LEU A 14 -0.39 -5.45 14.86
N ASP A 15 -1.23 -4.93 15.76
CA ASP A 15 -2.62 -4.56 15.45
C ASP A 15 -2.69 -3.45 14.39
N SER A 16 -1.79 -2.47 14.44
CA SER A 16 -1.71 -1.43 13.41
C SER A 16 -1.32 -1.99 12.05
N LEU A 17 -0.38 -2.94 12.01
CA LEU A 17 0.01 -3.61 10.76
C LEU A 17 -1.12 -4.49 10.22
N LEU A 18 -1.83 -5.22 11.07
CA LEU A 18 -2.99 -6.02 10.67
C LEU A 18 -4.13 -5.15 10.15
N ALA A 19 -4.45 -4.04 10.84
CA ALA A 19 -5.45 -3.09 10.37
C ALA A 19 -5.08 -2.48 9.00
N LEU A 20 -3.79 -2.26 8.76
CA LEU A 20 -3.29 -1.81 7.46
C LEU A 20 -3.48 -2.86 6.37
N LEU A 21 -3.35 -4.15 6.69
CA LEU A 21 -3.49 -5.27 5.75
C LEU A 21 -4.92 -5.82 5.62
N ASP A 22 -5.87 -5.38 6.44
CA ASP A 22 -7.27 -5.86 6.41
C ASP A 22 -8.04 -5.52 5.11
N ASP A 23 -7.42 -4.75 4.21
CA ASP A 23 -8.01 -4.31 2.94
C ASP A 23 -7.22 -4.82 1.74
N GLY A 24 -7.92 -5.47 0.81
CA GLY A 24 -7.32 -6.08 -0.37
C GLY A 24 -6.63 -5.09 -1.32
N ASP A 25 -7.16 -3.87 -1.45
CA ASP A 25 -6.53 -2.84 -2.29
C ASP A 25 -5.25 -2.34 -1.63
N ARG A 26 -5.24 -2.11 -0.31
CA ARG A 26 -4.01 -1.74 0.41
C ARG A 26 -2.93 -2.81 0.26
N ARG A 27 -3.29 -4.09 0.36
CA ARG A 27 -2.36 -5.20 0.12
C ARG A 27 -1.84 -5.21 -1.31
N SER A 28 -2.71 -4.96 -2.30
CA SER A 28 -2.28 -4.90 -3.71
C SER A 28 -1.35 -3.72 -3.99
N ILE A 29 -1.66 -2.54 -3.42
CA ILE A 29 -0.79 -1.36 -3.50
C ILE A 29 0.57 -1.66 -2.87
N LEU A 30 0.61 -2.24 -1.67
CA LEU A 30 1.86 -2.55 -0.97
C LEU A 30 2.71 -3.55 -1.74
N ARG A 31 2.13 -4.60 -2.31
CA ARG A 31 2.82 -5.53 -3.21
C ARG A 31 3.45 -4.80 -4.40
N TYR A 32 2.67 -3.97 -5.06
CA TYR A 32 3.13 -3.23 -6.24
C TYR A 32 4.28 -2.28 -5.90
N LEU A 33 4.19 -1.61 -4.74
CA LEU A 33 5.23 -0.70 -4.26
C LEU A 33 6.48 -1.44 -3.79
N LEU A 34 6.34 -2.60 -3.14
CA LEU A 34 7.46 -3.43 -2.67
C LEU A 34 8.26 -4.02 -3.84
N ALA A 35 7.58 -4.39 -4.92
CA ALA A 35 8.22 -4.87 -6.14
C ALA A 35 8.87 -3.75 -6.98
N ALA A 36 8.62 -2.48 -6.66
CA ALA A 36 9.20 -1.34 -7.35
C ALA A 36 10.51 -0.91 -6.68
N ASP A 37 11.59 -0.79 -7.47
CA ASP A 37 12.90 -0.37 -6.96
C ASP A 37 12.99 1.14 -6.63
N ASP A 38 11.99 1.94 -7.03
CA ASP A 38 11.99 3.40 -6.82
C ASP A 38 10.55 3.97 -6.78
N VAL A 39 10.43 5.30 -6.82
CA VAL A 39 9.18 6.06 -6.85
C VAL A 39 8.20 5.54 -7.90
N VAL A 40 7.00 5.20 -7.43
CA VAL A 40 5.87 4.83 -8.28
C VAL A 40 4.95 6.04 -8.48
N PRO A 41 4.60 6.41 -9.72
CA PRO A 41 3.60 7.45 -9.96
C PRO A 41 2.21 6.97 -9.51
N ARG A 42 1.42 7.87 -8.91
CA ARG A 42 0.06 7.53 -8.45
C ARG A 42 -0.85 6.97 -9.54
N SER A 43 -0.69 7.42 -10.79
CA SER A 43 -1.46 6.89 -11.93
C SER A 43 -1.21 5.40 -12.15
N ALA A 44 0.03 4.92 -12.00
CA ALA A 44 0.33 3.50 -12.15
C ALA A 44 -0.34 2.64 -11.07
N LEU A 45 -0.56 3.18 -9.87
CA LEU A 45 -1.32 2.48 -8.82
C LEU A 45 -2.82 2.40 -9.18
N VAL A 46 -3.37 3.43 -9.81
CA VAL A 46 -4.76 3.40 -10.29
C VAL A 46 -4.91 2.34 -11.38
N ASP A 47 -4.03 2.38 -12.39
CA ASP A 47 -4.00 1.40 -13.49
C ASP A 47 -3.90 -0.03 -12.96
N HIS A 48 -3.03 -0.25 -11.96
CA HIS A 48 -2.86 -1.55 -11.32
C HIS A 48 -4.12 -2.06 -10.62
N LEU A 49 -4.87 -1.19 -9.95
CA LEU A 49 -6.11 -1.54 -9.25
C LEU A 49 -7.31 -1.68 -10.19
N GLU A 50 -7.30 -1.00 -11.33
CA GLU A 50 -8.36 -1.07 -12.33
C GLU A 50 -8.34 -2.38 -13.12
N HIS A 51 -7.15 -2.87 -13.49
CA HIS A 51 -6.98 -4.03 -14.36
C HIS A 51 -7.70 -5.32 -13.87
N PRO A 52 -7.72 -5.66 -12.57
CA PRO A 52 -8.53 -6.78 -12.06
C PRO A 52 -10.05 -6.51 -12.12
N ARG A 53 -10.48 -5.25 -11.98
CA ARG A 53 -11.90 -4.85 -11.89
C ARG A 53 -12.59 -4.79 -13.25
N MET A 54 -11.87 -4.41 -14.30
CA MET A 54 -12.36 -4.51 -15.67
C MET A 54 -12.70 -5.95 -16.07
N GLN A 55 -11.97 -6.92 -15.53
CA GLN A 55 -12.22 -8.35 -15.77
C GLN A 55 -13.42 -8.89 -14.98
N SER A 56 -13.85 -8.17 -13.94
CA SER A 56 -14.89 -8.60 -13.01
C SER A 56 -16.13 -7.70 -13.05
N ASN A 57 -16.57 -7.24 -14.23
CA ASN A 57 -17.85 -6.54 -14.49
C ASN A 57 -18.26 -5.45 -13.46
N GLY A 58 -17.29 -4.90 -12.73
CA GLY A 58 -17.54 -4.04 -11.57
C GLY A 58 -17.68 -2.60 -12.00
N GLY A 59 -18.77 -1.94 -11.62
CA GLY A 59 -19.08 -0.55 -11.98
C GLY A 59 -18.20 0.52 -11.31
N THR A 60 -17.00 0.18 -10.83
CA THR A 60 -16.07 1.16 -10.28
C THR A 60 -15.28 1.78 -11.41
N THR A 61 -15.30 3.11 -11.50
CA THR A 61 -14.55 3.84 -12.52
C THR A 61 -13.11 4.11 -12.08
N GLU A 62 -12.22 4.37 -13.05
CA GLU A 62 -10.86 4.90 -12.80
C GLU A 62 -10.90 6.12 -11.85
N HIS A 63 -11.90 6.99 -12.00
CA HIS A 63 -12.07 8.17 -11.16
C HIS A 63 -12.34 7.81 -9.69
N ASP A 64 -13.19 6.81 -9.43
CA ASP A 64 -13.51 6.35 -8.08
C ASP A 64 -12.27 5.72 -7.42
N LEU A 65 -11.50 4.94 -8.19
CA LEU A 65 -10.23 4.37 -7.75
C LEU A 65 -9.21 5.45 -7.40
N ALA A 66 -9.04 6.44 -8.27
CA ALA A 66 -8.12 7.56 -8.02
C ALA A 66 -8.53 8.34 -6.77
N ALA A 67 -9.83 8.56 -6.55
CA ALA A 67 -10.36 9.21 -5.37
C ALA A 67 -10.09 8.38 -4.10
N ALA A 68 -10.39 7.07 -4.11
CA ALA A 68 -10.13 6.18 -2.99
C ALA A 68 -8.63 6.08 -2.67
N LEU A 69 -7.79 5.96 -3.68
CA LEU A 69 -6.34 5.95 -3.54
C LEU A 69 -5.83 7.22 -2.84
N HIS A 70 -6.36 8.39 -3.25
CA HIS A 70 -5.91 9.67 -2.71
C HIS A 70 -6.47 9.99 -1.32
N HIS A 71 -7.72 9.63 -1.03
CA HIS A 71 -8.41 10.03 0.18
C HIS A 71 -8.42 8.97 1.29
N VAL A 72 -8.21 7.69 0.93
CA VAL A 72 -8.30 6.57 1.85
C VAL A 72 -6.98 5.83 1.94
N HIS A 73 -6.57 5.15 0.86
CA HIS A 73 -5.49 4.17 0.95
C HIS A 73 -4.13 4.83 1.22
N LEU A 74 -3.68 5.78 0.37
CA LEU A 74 -2.36 6.38 0.55
C LEU A 74 -2.23 7.20 1.84
N PRO A 75 -3.22 7.99 2.29
CA PRO A 75 -3.16 8.65 3.59
C PRO A 75 -3.03 7.68 4.77
N MET A 76 -3.74 6.55 4.74
CA MET A 76 -3.61 5.53 5.79
C MET A 76 -2.23 4.89 5.81
N LEU A 77 -1.70 4.54 4.64
CA LEU A 77 -0.34 4.00 4.52
C LEU A 77 0.72 5.01 4.99
N ALA A 78 0.57 6.29 4.61
CA ALA A 78 1.50 7.34 5.03
C ALA A 78 1.44 7.60 6.53
N SER A 79 0.25 7.53 7.14
CA SER A 79 0.07 7.70 8.59
C SER A 79 0.70 6.57 9.41
N ALA A 80 0.97 5.43 8.77
CA ALA A 80 1.68 4.30 9.36
C ALA A 80 3.19 4.29 9.03
N ASP A 81 3.71 5.34 8.39
CA ASP A 81 5.10 5.46 7.93
C ASP A 81 5.56 4.36 6.95
N VAL A 82 4.63 3.68 6.26
CA VAL A 82 4.96 2.58 5.33
C VAL A 82 5.10 3.05 3.88
N VAL A 83 4.68 4.29 3.58
CA VAL A 83 4.94 4.97 2.32
C VAL A 83 5.24 6.45 2.56
N GLU A 84 6.00 7.05 1.64
CA GLU A 84 6.21 8.49 1.59
C GLU A 84 5.75 9.09 0.25
N PHE A 85 5.24 10.32 0.31
CA PHE A 85 4.91 11.10 -0.88
C PHE A 85 6.12 11.87 -1.37
N VAL A 86 6.39 11.78 -2.68
CA VAL A 86 7.51 12.47 -3.33
C VAL A 86 7.04 13.34 -4.49
N ALA A 87 7.91 14.27 -4.94
CA ALA A 87 7.70 15.13 -6.10
C ALA A 87 6.32 15.83 -6.09
N ASP A 88 6.10 16.71 -5.09
CA ASP A 88 4.82 17.40 -4.89
C ASP A 88 3.63 16.44 -4.79
N ARG A 89 3.84 15.38 -4.01
CA ARG A 89 2.92 14.27 -3.78
C ARG A 89 2.59 13.44 -5.01
N ARG A 90 3.16 13.66 -6.20
CA ARG A 90 2.78 12.92 -7.43
C ARG A 90 3.26 11.47 -7.46
N GLY A 91 4.34 11.19 -6.75
CA GLY A 91 4.86 9.84 -6.58
C GLY A 91 4.69 9.31 -5.16
N VAL A 92 4.77 8.00 -5.04
CA VAL A 92 4.75 7.26 -3.78
C VAL A 92 6.00 6.39 -3.75
N ARG A 93 6.75 6.42 -2.66
CA ARG A 93 7.86 5.51 -2.40
C ARG A 93 7.50 4.61 -1.22
N TYR A 94 7.84 3.33 -1.32
CA TYR A 94 7.73 2.39 -0.21
C TYR A 94 8.78 2.70 0.87
N THR A 95 8.34 2.76 2.14
CA THR A 95 9.21 2.99 3.30
C THR A 95 8.92 2.02 4.44
N GLY A 96 8.16 0.95 4.17
CA GLY A 96 7.96 -0.13 5.12
C GLY A 96 9.26 -0.88 5.40
N GLY A 97 9.17 -1.93 6.22
CA GLY A 97 10.31 -2.78 6.50
C GLY A 97 9.89 -4.21 6.78
N ASP A 98 10.89 -5.05 7.06
CA ASP A 98 10.83 -6.52 7.07
C ASP A 98 9.62 -7.13 7.80
N ARG A 99 9.13 -6.46 8.85
CA ARG A 99 7.99 -6.95 9.63
C ARG A 99 6.66 -6.83 8.88
N LEU A 100 6.46 -5.74 8.16
CA LEU A 100 5.28 -5.56 7.30
C LEU A 100 5.36 -6.48 6.10
N GLU A 101 6.55 -6.58 5.48
CA GLU A 101 6.79 -7.46 4.32
C GLU A 101 6.49 -8.92 4.66
N ARG A 102 7.00 -9.42 5.80
CA ARG A 102 6.71 -10.79 6.27
C ARG A 102 5.21 -10.99 6.55
N LEU A 103 4.52 -9.98 7.08
CA LEU A 103 3.09 -10.11 7.38
C LEU A 103 2.24 -10.10 6.09
N LEU A 104 2.67 -9.32 5.10
CA LEU A 104 2.07 -9.30 3.76
C LEU A 104 2.23 -10.67 3.08
N GLU A 105 3.44 -11.25 3.12
CA GLU A 105 3.72 -12.60 2.61
C GLU A 105 2.82 -13.68 3.25
N VAL A 106 2.73 -13.70 4.60
CA VAL A 106 1.86 -14.64 5.30
C VAL A 106 0.38 -14.45 4.92
N THR A 107 -0.05 -13.21 4.73
CA THR A 107 -1.44 -12.93 4.32
C THR A 107 -1.71 -13.48 2.92
N GLU A 108 -0.76 -13.34 1.99
CA GLU A 108 -0.86 -13.88 0.64
C GLU A 108 -0.90 -15.41 0.62
N GLU A 109 -0.07 -16.06 1.42
CA GLU A 109 -0.11 -17.52 1.58
C GLU A 109 -1.49 -18.01 2.06
N MET A 110 -2.11 -17.28 3.00
CA MET A 110 -3.43 -17.62 3.53
C MET A 110 -4.54 -17.40 2.49
N GLU A 111 -4.43 -16.37 1.66
CA GLU A 111 -5.38 -16.15 0.55
C GLU A 111 -5.24 -17.19 -0.55
N ALA A 112 -3.99 -17.54 -0.91
CA ALA A 112 -3.71 -18.57 -1.90
C ALA A 112 -4.14 -19.97 -1.42
N GLY A 113 -3.99 -20.26 -0.12
CA GLY A 113 -4.43 -21.50 0.50
C GLY A 113 -5.95 -21.60 0.73
N GLY A 114 -6.71 -20.53 0.50
CA GLY A 114 -8.15 -20.44 0.74
C GLY A 114 -9.05 -20.77 -0.46
N ALA A 115 -8.49 -21.01 -1.65
CA ALA A 115 -9.28 -21.39 -2.83
C ALA A 115 -9.46 -22.92 -2.91
N PRO A 116 -10.65 -23.51 -2.67
CA PRO A 116 -10.96 -24.81 -3.23
C PRO A 116 -11.08 -24.66 -4.76
N GLY A 117 -10.40 -25.54 -5.49
CA GLY A 117 -10.63 -25.73 -6.92
C GLY A 117 -12.02 -26.28 -7.25
#